data_AF-A0A2G9PWI5-F1
#
_entry.id   AF-A0A2G9PWI5-F1
#
_cell.length_a   1.000
_cell.length_b   1.000
_cell.length_c   1.000
_cell.angle_alpha   90.00
_cell.angle_beta   90.00
_cell.angle_gamma   90.00
#
_symmetry.space_group_name_H-M   'P 1'
#
loop_
_entity.id
_entity.type
_entity.pdbx_description
1 polymer ?
#
loop_
_entity_poly.entity_id
_entity_poly.type
_entity_poly.pdbx_seq_one_letter_code
_entity_poly.pdbx_strand_id
1 'polypeptide(L)'
;MTEKNERESARKTQLDILKSKSLKSLVVADAARDLRKHGDVGKELTHADYISVMSNPDGYLSQVLTGAFLNAENEAGEHYGGAVTPIQILQTAKGFYFGGLDKIRVNDVLELMGRSDFSDKVISGNQRQMYMEDFKGANEYAYGKLVSAYAQYVEMNGLGDAYSRGGKAIAGNLEGILTKKKDK
;
A
#
# COMPACT_ATOMS: atom_id res chain seq x y z
N MET A 1 -26.73 15.72 -10.11
CA MET A 1 -26.36 14.59 -9.23
C MET A 1 -26.37 15.13 -7.81
N THR A 2 -26.92 14.43 -6.82
CA THR A 2 -26.90 14.94 -5.43
C THR A 2 -25.52 14.71 -4.81
N GLU A 3 -25.07 15.60 -3.92
CA GLU A 3 -23.78 15.52 -3.21
C GLU A 3 -23.53 14.15 -2.56
N LYS A 4 -24.60 13.51 -2.05
CA LYS A 4 -24.58 12.15 -1.51
C LYS A 4 -24.14 11.08 -2.53
N ASN A 5 -24.54 11.22 -3.79
CA ASN A 5 -24.17 10.28 -4.84
C ASN A 5 -22.71 10.46 -5.27
N GLU A 6 -22.20 11.69 -5.25
CA GLU A 6 -20.79 11.99 -5.55
C GLU A 6 -19.87 11.39 -4.48
N ARG A 7 -20.21 11.55 -3.20
CA ARG A 7 -19.41 11.01 -2.09
C ARG A 7 -19.36 9.48 -2.10
N GLU A 8 -20.47 8.83 -2.40
CA GLU A 8 -20.53 7.37 -2.51
C GLU A 8 -19.77 6.85 -3.75
N SER A 9 -19.77 7.59 -4.86
CA SER A 9 -18.96 7.26 -6.03
C SER A 9 -17.46 7.39 -5.72
N ALA A 10 -17.05 8.46 -5.05
CA ALA A 10 -15.67 8.67 -4.62
C ALA A 10 -15.21 7.55 -3.67
N ARG A 11 -16.08 7.13 -2.75
CA ARG A 11 -15.83 5.99 -1.85
C ARG A 11 -15.50 4.72 -2.62
N LYS A 12 -16.31 4.35 -3.62
CA LYS A 12 -16.12 3.13 -4.41
C LYS A 12 -14.77 3.15 -5.13
N THR A 13 -14.47 4.24 -5.83
CA THR A 13 -13.17 4.41 -6.50
C THR A 13 -12.01 4.25 -5.53
N GLN A 14 -12.11 4.85 -4.34
CA GLN A 14 -11.06 4.73 -3.34
C GLN A 14 -10.92 3.31 -2.80
N LEU A 15 -12.02 2.58 -2.60
CA LEU A 15 -11.95 1.19 -2.17
C LEU A 15 -11.29 0.29 -3.21
N ASP A 16 -11.50 0.57 -4.50
CA ASP A 16 -10.83 -0.16 -5.56
C ASP A 16 -9.32 0.12 -5.58
N ILE A 17 -8.91 1.38 -5.35
CA ILE A 17 -7.50 1.76 -5.17
C ILE A 17 -6.88 1.02 -3.98
N LEU A 18 -7.56 1.01 -2.82
CA LEU A 18 -7.08 0.33 -1.60
C LEU A 18 -7.05 -1.20 -1.74
N LYS A 19 -7.71 -1.76 -2.75
CA LYS A 19 -7.66 -3.19 -3.09
C LYS A 19 -6.66 -3.51 -4.20
N SER A 20 -6.01 -2.51 -4.80
CA SER A 20 -4.97 -2.72 -5.80
C SER A 20 -3.80 -3.50 -5.21
N LYS A 21 -3.52 -4.66 -5.82
CA LYS A 21 -2.36 -5.48 -5.47
C LYS A 21 -1.06 -4.80 -5.85
N SER A 22 -1.01 -4.15 -7.01
CA SER A 22 0.18 -3.45 -7.50
C SER A 22 0.58 -2.32 -6.57
N LEU A 23 -0.38 -1.45 -6.18
CA LEU A 23 -0.10 -0.37 -5.24
C LEU A 23 0.29 -0.90 -3.86
N LYS A 24 -0.43 -1.91 -3.34
CA LYS A 24 -0.07 -2.55 -2.06
C LYS A 24 1.35 -3.09 -2.09
N SER A 25 1.76 -3.77 -3.16
CA SER A 25 3.13 -4.30 -3.30
C SER A 25 4.20 -3.20 -3.31
N LEU A 26 3.94 -2.05 -3.92
CA LEU A 26 4.86 -0.91 -3.89
C LEU A 26 4.95 -0.27 -2.50
N VAL A 27 3.84 -0.15 -1.77
CA VAL A 27 3.85 0.31 -0.37
C VAL A 27 4.69 -0.63 0.50
N VAL A 28 4.53 -1.94 0.32
CA VAL A 28 5.29 -2.97 1.03
C VAL A 28 6.78 -2.91 0.68
N ALA A 29 7.12 -2.69 -0.59
CA ALA A 29 8.52 -2.54 -1.02
C ALA A 29 9.18 -1.27 -0.44
N ASP A 30 8.45 -0.16 -0.28
CA ASP A 30 8.96 1.02 0.42
C ASP A 30 9.28 0.72 1.90
N ALA A 31 8.36 0.02 2.58
CA ALA A 31 8.55 -0.38 3.98
C ALA A 31 9.72 -1.35 4.18
N ALA A 32 9.87 -2.33 3.27
CA ALA A 32 10.94 -3.32 3.31
C ALA A 32 12.35 -2.73 3.15
N ARG A 33 12.47 -1.51 2.62
CA ARG A 33 13.76 -0.83 2.45
C ARG A 33 14.41 -0.45 3.78
N ASP A 34 13.67 -0.47 4.90
CA ASP A 34 14.26 -0.28 6.23
C ASP A 34 15.11 -1.51 6.64
N LEU A 35 16.36 -1.51 6.19
CA LEU A 35 17.34 -2.58 6.43
C LEU A 35 17.56 -2.86 7.92
N ARG A 36 17.37 -1.86 8.78
CA ARG A 36 17.50 -2.06 10.24
C ARG A 36 16.39 -2.93 10.80
N LYS A 37 15.20 -2.90 10.20
CA LYS A 37 14.02 -3.66 10.66
C LYS A 37 13.86 -5.00 9.94
N HIS A 38 14.22 -5.06 8.66
CA HIS A 38 13.87 -6.19 7.80
C HIS A 38 15.08 -6.92 7.21
N GLY A 39 16.30 -6.37 7.36
CA GLY A 39 17.51 -6.93 6.80
C GLY A 39 17.46 -7.06 5.26
N ASP A 40 18.44 -7.78 4.71
CA ASP A 40 18.54 -7.96 3.26
C ASP A 40 17.45 -8.90 2.70
N VAL A 41 17.01 -9.89 3.48
CA VAL A 41 15.99 -10.86 3.05
C VAL A 41 14.65 -10.17 2.76
N GLY A 42 14.22 -9.25 3.63
CA GLY A 42 12.99 -8.49 3.41
C GLY A 42 13.06 -7.64 2.13
N LYS A 43 14.22 -7.04 1.88
CA LYS A 43 14.48 -6.24 0.68
C LYS A 43 14.47 -7.11 -0.58
N GLU A 44 15.14 -8.25 -0.59
CA GLU A 44 15.20 -9.14 -1.76
C GLU A 44 13.82 -9.69 -2.15
N LEU A 45 13.07 -10.19 -1.17
CA LEU A 45 11.75 -10.78 -1.41
C LEU A 45 10.73 -9.76 -1.91
N THR A 46 10.80 -8.52 -1.41
CA THR A 46 9.92 -7.43 -1.86
C THR A 46 10.42 -6.76 -3.13
N HIS A 47 11.72 -6.80 -3.43
CA HIS A 47 12.26 -6.36 -4.71
C HIS A 47 11.76 -7.22 -5.87
N ALA A 48 11.63 -8.53 -5.65
CA ALA A 48 11.03 -9.43 -6.65
C ALA A 48 9.58 -9.00 -6.99
N ASP A 49 8.77 -8.69 -5.98
CA ASP A 49 7.40 -8.18 -6.17
C ASP A 49 7.40 -6.81 -6.86
N TYR A 50 8.32 -5.91 -6.50
CA TYR A 50 8.50 -4.60 -7.15
C TYR A 50 8.75 -4.76 -8.65
N ILE A 51 9.72 -5.59 -9.05
CA ILE A 51 10.05 -5.80 -10.47
C ILE A 51 8.84 -6.39 -11.21
N SER A 52 8.17 -7.39 -10.62
CA SER A 52 6.99 -8.01 -11.21
C SER A 52 5.88 -7.00 -11.50
N VAL A 53 5.62 -6.09 -10.55
CA VAL A 53 4.58 -5.06 -10.65
C VAL A 53 4.96 -3.98 -11.66
N MET A 54 6.23 -3.58 -11.71
CA MET A 54 6.73 -2.62 -12.70
C MET A 54 6.65 -3.16 -14.13
N SER A 55 6.82 -4.48 -14.32
CA SER A 55 6.67 -5.11 -15.64
C SER A 55 5.22 -5.30 -16.07
N ASN A 56 4.27 -5.34 -15.13
CA ASN A 56 2.85 -5.57 -15.40
C ASN A 56 1.97 -4.61 -14.55
N PRO A 57 1.97 -3.30 -14.85
CA PRO A 57 1.22 -2.34 -14.05
C PRO A 57 -0.29 -2.54 -14.20
N ASP A 58 -1.02 -2.38 -13.10
CA ASP A 58 -2.47 -2.24 -13.17
C ASP A 58 -2.85 -0.79 -13.56
N GLY A 59 -4.14 -0.55 -13.83
CA GLY A 59 -4.60 0.77 -14.28
C GLY A 59 -4.35 1.90 -13.26
N TYR A 60 -4.18 1.59 -11.97
CA TYR A 60 -3.88 2.59 -10.95
C TYR A 60 -2.39 2.90 -10.86
N LEU A 61 -1.53 1.90 -11.05
CA LEU A 61 -0.09 2.11 -11.10
C LEU A 61 0.30 3.04 -12.26
N SER A 62 -0.36 2.94 -13.42
CA SER A 62 -0.12 3.90 -14.51
C SER A 62 -0.31 5.36 -14.08
N GLN A 63 -1.32 5.66 -13.24
CA GLN A 63 -1.55 7.02 -12.71
C GLN A 63 -0.45 7.46 -11.75
N VAL A 64 0.03 6.54 -10.90
CA VAL A 64 1.17 6.79 -10.00
C VAL A 64 2.43 7.09 -10.78
N LEU A 65 2.71 6.33 -11.84
CA LEU A 65 3.88 6.55 -12.69
C LEU A 65 3.81 7.93 -13.35
N THR A 66 2.68 8.28 -13.96
CA THR A 66 2.47 9.62 -14.53
C THR A 66 2.69 10.73 -13.49
N GLY A 67 2.15 10.58 -12.28
CA GLY A 67 2.37 11.54 -11.19
C GLY A 67 3.83 11.66 -10.77
N ALA A 68 4.57 10.55 -10.69
CA ALA A 68 5.99 10.55 -10.37
C ALA A 68 6.82 11.25 -11.46
N PHE A 69 6.47 11.05 -12.74
CA PHE A 69 7.08 11.77 -13.87
C PHE A 69 6.82 13.28 -13.80
N LEU A 70 5.56 13.70 -13.65
CA LEU A 70 5.19 15.11 -13.57
C LEU A 70 5.88 15.83 -12.40
N ASN A 71 5.99 15.19 -11.23
CA ASN A 71 6.70 15.76 -10.09
C ASN A 71 8.19 15.93 -10.37
N ALA A 72 8.84 14.92 -10.97
CA ALA A 72 10.25 15.01 -11.34
C ALA A 72 10.52 16.11 -12.39
N GLU A 73 9.59 16.33 -13.33
CA GLU A 73 9.65 17.45 -14.27
C GLU A 73 9.55 18.81 -13.57
N ASN A 74 8.58 18.96 -12.64
CA ASN A 74 8.39 20.19 -11.89
C ASN A 74 9.58 20.55 -10.99
N GLU A 75 10.21 19.55 -10.37
CA GLU A 75 11.41 19.75 -9.52
C GLU A 75 12.64 20.18 -10.33
N ALA A 76 12.75 19.75 -11.59
CA ALA A 76 13.88 20.08 -12.46
C ALA A 76 13.79 21.47 -13.09
N GLY A 77 12.63 22.13 -13.05
CA GLY A 77 12.43 23.49 -13.56
C GLY A 77 12.52 23.66 -15.09
N GLU A 78 12.86 22.61 -15.84
CA GLU A 78 12.90 22.57 -17.30
C GLU A 78 12.14 21.35 -17.84
N HIS A 79 11.60 21.47 -19.06
CA HIS A 79 10.98 20.36 -19.78
C HIS A 79 12.02 19.24 -19.99
N TYR A 80 11.90 18.18 -19.18
CA TYR A 80 12.69 16.95 -19.13
C TYR A 80 14.21 17.09 -18.84
N GLY A 81 14.54 17.34 -17.58
CA GLY A 81 15.87 17.06 -16.99
C GLY A 81 15.87 16.16 -15.75
N GLY A 82 14.70 15.90 -15.15
CA GLY A 82 14.58 15.11 -13.91
C GLY A 82 14.62 13.59 -14.15
N ALA A 83 15.40 12.86 -13.36
CA ALA A 83 15.40 11.40 -13.37
C ALA A 83 14.34 10.87 -12.39
N VAL A 84 13.40 10.04 -12.87
CA VAL A 84 12.48 9.29 -11.99
C VAL A 84 13.23 8.12 -11.37
N THR A 85 13.47 8.21 -10.08
CA THR A 85 14.14 7.20 -9.29
C THR A 85 13.14 6.17 -8.73
N PRO A 86 13.58 4.93 -8.44
CA PRO A 86 12.73 3.95 -7.75
C PRO A 86 12.16 4.46 -6.42
N ILE A 87 12.92 5.29 -5.67
CA ILE A 87 12.45 5.86 -4.41
C ILE A 87 11.28 6.83 -4.62
N GLN A 88 11.30 7.65 -5.67
CA GLN A 88 10.17 8.54 -5.99
C GLN A 88 8.93 7.71 -6.33
N ILE A 89 9.04 6.67 -7.16
CA ILE A 89 7.90 5.79 -7.49
C ILE A 89 7.29 5.19 -6.23
N LEU A 90 8.13 4.65 -5.33
CA LEU A 90 7.70 4.04 -4.08
C LEU A 90 6.95 5.05 -3.17
N GLN A 91 7.51 6.26 -3.02
CA GLN A 91 6.90 7.32 -2.20
C GLN A 91 5.61 7.86 -2.82
N THR A 92 5.56 8.07 -4.13
CA THR A 92 4.35 8.48 -4.84
C THR A 92 3.26 7.42 -4.75
N ALA A 93 3.61 6.13 -4.90
CA ALA A 93 2.66 5.03 -4.73
C ALA A 93 2.07 5.01 -3.32
N LYS A 94 2.91 5.18 -2.29
CA LYS A 94 2.48 5.26 -0.89
C LYS A 94 1.57 6.45 -0.61
N GLY A 95 1.93 7.63 -1.12
CA GLY A 95 1.10 8.83 -1.04
C GLY A 95 -0.25 8.64 -1.72
N PHE A 96 -0.27 8.06 -2.92
CA PHE A 96 -1.49 7.80 -3.67
C PHE A 96 -2.39 6.77 -2.98
N TYR A 97 -1.80 5.68 -2.49
CA TYR A 97 -2.52 4.59 -1.84
C TYR A 97 -3.23 5.05 -0.54
N PHE A 98 -2.55 5.83 0.31
CA PHE A 98 -3.14 6.32 1.57
C PHE A 98 -3.84 7.67 1.45
N GLY A 99 -3.58 8.45 0.40
CA GLY A 99 -4.05 9.83 0.27
C GLY A 99 -5.58 9.98 0.15
N GLY A 100 -6.28 8.94 -0.30
CA GLY A 100 -7.74 8.99 -0.43
C GLY A 100 -8.50 8.41 0.77
N LEU A 101 -7.82 8.05 1.87
CA LEU A 101 -8.48 7.47 3.07
C LEU A 101 -9.66 8.31 3.58
N ASP A 102 -9.59 9.64 3.44
CA ASP A 102 -10.67 10.56 3.85
C ASP A 102 -12.00 10.33 3.11
N LYS A 103 -11.96 9.70 1.93
CA LYS A 103 -13.14 9.42 1.09
C LYS A 103 -13.85 8.11 1.43
N ILE A 104 -13.31 7.29 2.33
CA ILE A 104 -13.95 6.03 2.75
C ILE A 104 -14.55 6.15 4.15
N ARG A 105 -15.36 5.17 4.53
CA ARG A 105 -15.95 5.12 5.88
C ARG A 105 -14.98 4.50 6.87
N VAL A 106 -15.15 4.83 8.14
CA VAL A 106 -14.42 4.15 9.23
C VAL A 106 -14.60 2.63 9.13
N ASN A 107 -15.82 2.15 8.91
CA ASN A 107 -16.10 0.73 8.76
C ASN A 107 -15.33 0.09 7.58
N ASP A 108 -15.13 0.81 6.48
CA ASP A 108 -14.38 0.29 5.34
C ASP A 108 -12.92 0.01 5.72
N VAL A 109 -12.30 0.90 6.50
CA VAL A 109 -10.93 0.71 7.00
C VAL A 109 -10.86 -0.53 7.88
N LEU A 110 -11.83 -0.69 8.79
CA LEU A 110 -11.90 -1.84 9.70
C LEU A 110 -12.07 -3.16 8.93
N GLU A 111 -12.93 -3.18 7.91
CA GLU A 111 -13.13 -4.33 7.03
C GLU A 111 -11.88 -4.67 6.21
N LEU A 112 -11.17 -3.68 5.68
CA LEU A 112 -9.89 -3.89 4.99
C LEU A 112 -8.81 -4.50 5.91
N MET A 113 -8.90 -4.23 7.22
CA MET A 113 -8.06 -4.86 8.25
C MET A 113 -8.56 -6.24 8.71
N GLY A 114 -9.68 -6.73 8.16
CA GLY A 114 -10.31 -7.98 8.59
C GLY A 114 -10.91 -7.91 10.00
N ARG A 115 -11.25 -6.72 10.49
CA ARG A 115 -11.78 -6.49 11.83
C ARG A 115 -13.24 -6.06 11.79
N SER A 116 -14.13 -7.03 11.91
CA SER A 116 -15.59 -6.79 12.00
C SER A 116 -16.09 -6.64 13.45
N ASP A 117 -15.26 -6.96 14.44
CA ASP A 117 -15.63 -7.20 15.84
C ASP A 117 -15.20 -6.10 16.82
N PHE A 118 -15.23 -4.84 16.39
CA PHE A 118 -14.94 -3.73 17.31
C PHE A 118 -16.03 -3.59 18.38
N SER A 119 -15.62 -3.21 19.59
CA SER A 119 -16.55 -2.87 20.66
C SER A 119 -17.14 -1.47 20.42
N ASP A 120 -18.46 -1.33 20.59
CA ASP A 120 -19.16 -0.03 20.51
C ASP A 120 -18.71 0.96 21.59
N LYS A 121 -18.04 0.49 22.63
CA LYS A 121 -17.40 1.36 23.64
C LYS A 121 -16.16 2.08 23.11
N VAL A 122 -15.56 1.58 22.02
CA VAL A 122 -14.33 2.15 21.42
C VAL A 122 -14.68 2.95 20.17
N ILE A 123 -15.46 2.37 19.26
CA ILE A 123 -16.00 3.03 18.07
C ILE A 123 -17.47 2.67 17.95
N SER A 124 -18.34 3.63 18.27
CA SER A 124 -19.79 3.46 18.20
C SER A 124 -20.27 3.15 16.77
N GLY A 125 -21.43 2.53 16.63
CA GLY A 125 -22.05 2.27 15.33
C GLY A 125 -22.18 3.52 14.44
N ASN A 126 -22.49 4.68 15.04
CA ASN A 126 -22.55 5.94 14.30
C ASN A 126 -21.18 6.36 13.76
N GLN A 127 -20.13 6.26 14.57
CA GLN A 127 -18.76 6.57 14.14
C GLN A 127 -18.29 5.62 13.03
N ARG A 128 -18.68 4.34 13.06
CA ARG A 128 -18.34 3.40 11.98
C ARG A 128 -18.91 3.80 10.63
N GLN A 129 -20.09 4.44 10.62
CA GLN A 129 -20.74 4.89 9.38
C GLN A 129 -20.25 6.27 8.91
N MET A 130 -19.47 6.99 9.72
CA MET A 130 -18.88 8.26 9.31
C MET A 130 -17.83 8.04 8.22
N TYR A 131 -17.74 9.00 7.30
CA TYR A 131 -16.56 9.13 6.45
C TYR A 131 -15.35 9.49 7.31
N MET A 132 -14.17 9.05 6.91
CA MET A 132 -12.92 9.29 7.62
C MET A 132 -12.64 10.79 7.79
N GLU A 133 -13.02 11.61 6.82
CA GLU A 133 -12.99 13.08 6.89
C GLU A 133 -13.87 13.63 8.04
N ASP A 134 -15.12 13.16 8.14
CA ASP A 134 -16.04 13.59 9.19
C ASP A 134 -15.57 13.09 10.56
N PHE A 135 -15.05 11.85 10.61
CA PHE A 135 -14.48 11.25 11.81
C PHE A 135 -13.24 12.00 12.29
N LYS A 136 -12.39 12.48 11.38
CA LYS A 136 -11.24 13.36 11.69
C LYS A 136 -11.72 14.65 12.34
N GLY A 137 -12.75 15.30 11.79
CA GLY A 137 -13.34 16.50 12.37
C GLY A 137 -13.94 16.27 13.76
N ALA A 138 -14.50 15.09 14.02
CA ALA A 138 -15.07 14.73 15.32
C ALA A 138 -14.02 14.29 16.36
N ASN A 139 -12.96 13.59 15.94
CA ASN A 139 -11.93 13.05 16.82
C ASN A 139 -10.61 12.80 16.07
N GLU A 140 -9.84 13.87 15.88
CA GLU A 140 -8.57 13.83 15.15
C GLU A 140 -7.55 12.83 15.73
N TYR A 141 -7.51 12.69 17.06
CA TYR A 141 -6.60 11.75 17.72
C TYR A 141 -6.94 10.29 17.40
N ALA A 142 -8.22 9.92 17.45
CA ALA A 142 -8.66 8.58 17.10
C ALA A 142 -8.48 8.30 15.60
N TYR A 143 -8.76 9.29 14.75
CA TYR A 143 -8.47 9.22 13.32
C TYR A 143 -6.99 8.92 13.06
N GLY A 144 -6.08 9.67 13.67
CA GLY A 144 -4.63 9.50 13.47
C GLY A 144 -4.16 8.09 13.90
N LYS A 145 -4.70 7.57 15.01
CA LYS A 145 -4.44 6.19 15.44
C LYS A 145 -4.94 5.16 14.45
N LEU A 146 -6.14 5.33 13.91
CA LEU A 146 -6.72 4.41 12.93
C LEU A 146 -5.92 4.38 11.63
N VAL A 147 -5.56 5.55 11.09
CA VAL A 147 -4.73 5.67 9.89
C VAL A 147 -3.36 5.01 10.11
N SER A 148 -2.71 5.30 11.24
CA SER A 148 -1.41 4.69 11.59
C SER A 148 -1.51 3.17 11.71
N ALA A 149 -2.55 2.67 12.38
CA ALA A 149 -2.78 1.23 12.53
C ALA A 149 -3.04 0.56 11.17
N TYR A 150 -3.81 1.20 10.28
CA TYR A 150 -4.06 0.68 8.94
C TYR A 150 -2.79 0.63 8.10
N ALA A 151 -1.98 1.70 8.11
CA ALA A 151 -0.72 1.75 7.39
C ALA A 151 0.24 0.65 7.88
N GLN A 152 0.41 0.50 9.19
CA GLN A 152 1.22 -0.56 9.78
C GLN A 152 0.70 -1.96 9.42
N TYR A 153 -0.62 -2.16 9.46
CA TYR A 153 -1.22 -3.42 9.06
C TYR A 153 -0.90 -3.77 7.61
N VAL A 154 -1.07 -2.83 6.67
CA VAL A 154 -0.77 -3.04 5.24
C VAL A 154 0.70 -3.43 5.04
N GLU A 155 1.62 -2.69 5.66
CA GLU A 155 3.06 -2.91 5.55
C GLU A 155 3.47 -4.27 6.15
N MET A 156 3.08 -4.54 7.40
CA MET A 156 3.46 -5.77 8.11
C MET A 156 2.84 -7.04 7.51
N ASN A 157 1.56 -6.98 7.14
CA ASN A 157 0.88 -8.11 6.52
C ASN A 157 1.49 -8.43 5.16
N GLY A 158 1.75 -7.40 4.33
CA GLY A 158 2.36 -7.60 3.02
C GLY A 158 3.79 -8.14 3.09
N LEU A 159 4.59 -7.66 4.06
CA LEU A 159 5.90 -8.24 4.35
C LEU A 159 5.80 -9.71 4.75
N GLY A 160 4.89 -10.04 5.68
CA GLY A 160 4.66 -11.42 6.12
C GLY A 160 4.28 -12.35 4.95
N ASP A 161 3.41 -11.88 4.06
CA ASP A 161 3.03 -12.62 2.85
C ASP A 161 4.22 -12.83 1.90
N ALA A 162 5.08 -11.82 1.72
CA ALA A 162 6.28 -11.93 0.89
C ALA A 162 7.28 -12.95 1.46
N TYR A 163 7.51 -12.94 2.78
CA TYR A 163 8.32 -13.96 3.47
C TYR A 163 7.73 -15.37 3.29
N SER A 164 6.41 -15.51 3.46
CA SER A 164 5.74 -16.81 3.30
C SER A 164 5.88 -17.34 1.86
N ARG A 165 5.71 -16.49 0.85
CA ARG A 165 5.89 -16.87 -0.56
C ARG A 165 7.34 -17.27 -0.86
N GLY A 166 8.31 -16.47 -0.41
CA GLY A 166 9.73 -16.78 -0.56
C GLY A 166 10.11 -18.13 0.05
N GLY A 167 9.66 -18.39 1.28
CA GLY A 167 9.87 -19.68 1.96
C GLY A 167 9.25 -20.87 1.20
N LYS A 168 8.04 -20.71 0.67
CA LYS A 168 7.38 -21.74 -0.16
C LYS A 168 8.14 -22.03 -1.46
N ALA A 169 8.65 -21.00 -2.12
CA ALA A 169 9.44 -21.16 -3.35
C ALA A 169 10.75 -21.92 -3.08
N ILE A 170 11.44 -21.61 -1.98
CA ILE A 170 12.65 -22.34 -1.55
C ILE A 170 12.32 -23.81 -1.28
N ALA A 171 11.24 -24.08 -0.52
CA ALA A 171 10.81 -25.44 -0.22
C ALA A 171 10.45 -26.23 -1.48
N GLY A 172 9.79 -25.60 -2.46
CA GLY A 172 9.47 -26.21 -3.76
C GLY A 172 10.70 -26.56 -4.60
N ASN A 173 11.80 -25.80 -4.44
CA ASN A 173 13.05 -26.01 -5.15
C ASN A 173 14.06 -26.89 -4.38
N LEU A 174 13.65 -27.50 -3.26
CA LEU A 174 14.54 -28.22 -2.36
C LEU A 174 15.30 -29.34 -3.06
N GLU A 175 14.63 -30.12 -3.92
CA GLU A 175 15.27 -31.21 -4.67
C GLU A 175 16.41 -30.68 -5.56
N GLY A 176 16.15 -29.66 -6.38
CA GLY A 176 17.16 -29.06 -7.25
C GLY A 176 18.33 -28.44 -6.48
N ILE A 177 18.10 -27.92 -5.28
CA ILE A 177 19.14 -27.41 -4.39
C ILE A 177 20.01 -28.58 -3.86
N LEU A 178 19.38 -29.66 -3.39
CA LEU A 178 20.09 -30.81 -2.84
C LEU A 178 20.87 -31.61 -3.91
N THR A 179 20.43 -31.56 -5.17
CA THR A 179 21.09 -32.27 -6.28
C THR A 179 22.12 -31.43 -7.05
N LYS A 180 22.25 -30.13 -6.75
CA LYS A 180 23.27 -29.27 -7.37
C LYS A 180 24.67 -29.76 -6.97
N LYS A 181 25.41 -30.33 -7.91
CA LYS A 181 26.84 -30.63 -7.72
C LYS A 181 27.59 -29.30 -7.64
N LYS A 182 28.56 -29.20 -6.72
CA LYS A 182 29.50 -28.06 -6.70
C LYS A 182 30.20 -28.01 -8.05
N ASP A 183 29.99 -26.93 -8.80
CA ASP A 183 30.85 -26.62 -9.94
C ASP A 183 32.28 -26.48 -9.40
N LYS A 184 33.19 -27.27 -9.97
CA LYS A 184 34.63 -27.24 -9.67
C LYS A 184 35.31 -26.14 -10.46
#